data_AF-A0A2V5KYK0-F1
#
_entry.id   AF-A0A2V5KYK0-F1
#
_cell.length_a   1.000
_cell.length_b   1.000
_cell.length_c   1.000
_cell.angle_alpha   90.00
_cell.angle_beta   90.00
_cell.angle_gamma   90.00
#
_symmetry.space_group_name_H-M   'P 1'
#
loop_
_entity.id
_entity.type
_entity.pdbx_description
1 polymer ?
#
loop_
_entity_poly.entity_id
_entity_poly.type
_entity_poly.pdbx_seq_one_letter_code
_entity_poly.pdbx_strand_id
1 'polypeptide(L)'
;MKFSLKSSVKWSILIFCVTYILSSMFTVASTAMLEGVAWGVGMLIVLALVLVGIVFDMLGLAAASANETPFHAMASERVPGSKQAIYIVRNADKFSNFCNDVIGDIAGVISGAASALVVLKLVDSMEAGHTIWKTVTSVLFTGLVSATTVGGKAMGKSFAIHYATDIVLAVGKVFHFLERRFGIRLFNGRRKKSNGKRGHKRAPKSN
;
A
#
# COMPACT_ATOMS: atom_id res chain seq x y z
N MET A 1 -22.64 8.31 -17.49
CA MET A 1 -22.32 7.83 -16.14
C MET A 1 -22.89 8.81 -15.12
N LYS A 2 -23.88 8.43 -14.30
CA LYS A 2 -24.35 9.30 -13.20
C LYS A 2 -23.42 9.11 -12.01
N PHE A 3 -22.49 10.04 -11.82
CA PHE A 3 -21.65 10.13 -10.63
C PHE A 3 -22.58 10.34 -9.42
N SER A 4 -22.75 9.32 -8.57
CA SER A 4 -23.56 9.46 -7.35
C SER A 4 -22.70 10.08 -6.27
N LEU A 5 -22.77 11.41 -6.13
CA LEU A 5 -22.07 12.16 -5.07
C LEU A 5 -22.33 11.55 -3.68
N LYS A 6 -23.53 10.99 -3.44
CA LYS A 6 -23.86 10.30 -2.18
C LYS A 6 -23.02 9.05 -1.91
N SER A 7 -22.65 8.26 -2.93
CA SER A 7 -21.82 7.06 -2.69
C SER A 7 -20.36 7.43 -2.48
N SER A 8 -19.86 8.43 -3.22
CA SER A 8 -18.48 8.92 -3.06
C SER A 8 -18.30 9.56 -1.68
N VAL A 9 -19.24 10.41 -1.22
CA VAL A 9 -19.17 11.04 0.11
C VAL A 9 -19.20 9.98 1.23
N LYS A 10 -20.05 8.95 1.15
CA LYS A 10 -20.06 7.87 2.15
C LYS A 10 -18.74 7.11 2.20
N TRP A 11 -18.11 6.88 1.04
CA TRP A 11 -16.84 6.20 0.97
C TRP A 11 -15.69 7.07 1.47
N SER A 12 -15.69 8.37 1.15
CA SER A 12 -14.74 9.34 1.70
C SER A 12 -14.84 9.47 3.22
N ILE A 13 -16.06 9.52 3.79
CA ILE A 13 -16.25 9.55 5.25
C ILE A 13 -15.73 8.26 5.90
N LEU A 14 -15.98 7.11 5.27
CA LEU A 14 -15.47 5.83 5.77
C LEU A 14 -13.94 5.82 5.79
N ILE A 15 -13.30 6.24 4.68
CA ILE A 15 -11.84 6.34 4.62
C ILE A 15 -11.35 7.31 5.68
N PHE A 16 -11.93 8.51 5.80
CA PHE A 16 -11.54 9.47 6.81
C PHE A 16 -11.56 8.88 8.23
N CYS A 17 -12.65 8.23 8.63
CA CYS A 17 -12.76 7.62 9.96
C CYS A 17 -11.73 6.48 10.16
N VAL A 18 -11.54 5.62 9.16
CA VAL A 18 -10.56 4.52 9.23
C VAL A 18 -9.13 5.06 9.32
N THR A 19 -8.78 6.02 8.45
CA THR A 19 -7.48 6.70 8.43
C THR A 19 -7.21 7.39 9.74
N TYR A 20 -8.18 8.09 10.32
CA TYR A 20 -8.01 8.79 11.60
C TYR A 20 -7.69 7.82 12.74
N ILE A 21 -8.48 6.74 12.89
CA ILE A 21 -8.26 5.74 13.94
C ILE A 21 -6.89 5.07 13.75
N LEU A 22 -6.57 4.65 12.52
CA LEU A 22 -5.32 3.98 12.21
C LEU A 22 -4.12 4.93 12.46
N SER A 23 -4.20 6.17 12.00
CA SER A 23 -3.17 7.19 12.18
C SER A 23 -2.94 7.49 13.67
N SER A 24 -4.00 7.63 14.47
CA SER A 24 -3.88 7.84 15.91
C SER A 24 -3.16 6.68 16.60
N MET A 25 -3.53 5.44 16.29
CA MET A 25 -2.87 4.25 16.86
C MET A 25 -1.39 4.16 16.46
N PHE A 26 -1.08 4.37 15.18
CA PHE A 26 0.30 4.34 14.69
C PHE A 26 1.13 5.49 15.24
N THR A 27 0.55 6.68 15.39
CA THR A 27 1.25 7.84 15.96
C THR A 27 1.64 7.55 17.40
N VAL A 28 0.72 7.05 18.24
CA VAL A 28 1.01 6.68 19.63
C VAL A 28 2.10 5.60 19.71
N ALA A 29 2.01 4.57 18.86
CA ALA A 29 3.03 3.52 18.80
C ALA A 29 4.40 4.08 18.38
N SER A 30 4.44 4.91 17.34
CA SER A 30 5.68 5.51 16.84
C SER A 30 6.31 6.44 17.87
N THR A 31 5.52 7.29 18.53
CA THR A 31 6.04 8.21 19.56
C THR A 31 6.60 7.43 20.75
N ALA A 32 5.88 6.39 21.21
CA ALA A 32 6.37 5.54 22.30
C ALA A 32 7.66 4.80 21.92
N MET A 33 7.81 4.38 20.66
CA MET A 33 9.04 3.74 20.17
C MET A 33 10.21 4.73 20.02
N LEU A 34 9.94 6.01 19.77
CA LEU A 34 10.96 7.05 19.64
C LEU A 34 11.32 7.69 20.99
N GLU A 35 10.48 7.55 22.00
CA GLU A 35 10.70 8.04 23.36
C GLU A 35 11.86 7.28 24.01
N GLY A 36 12.81 8.00 24.62
CA GLY A 36 14.02 7.40 25.20
C GLY A 36 15.09 6.91 24.20
N VAL A 37 14.82 6.93 22.88
CA VAL A 37 15.77 6.48 21.86
C VAL A 37 16.75 7.59 21.46
N ALA A 38 18.04 7.25 21.31
CA ALA A 38 19.08 8.15 20.82
C ALA A 38 18.85 8.58 19.37
N TRP A 39 19.37 9.75 18.98
CA TRP A 39 19.14 10.33 17.65
C TRP A 39 19.51 9.36 16.49
N GLY A 40 20.61 8.61 16.62
CA GLY A 40 21.06 7.69 15.57
C GLY A 40 20.11 6.52 15.32
N VAL A 41 19.57 5.92 16.39
CA VAL A 41 18.58 4.83 16.27
C VAL A 41 17.24 5.40 15.81
N GLY A 42 16.86 6.60 16.26
CA GLY A 42 15.67 7.30 15.79
C GLY A 42 15.69 7.54 14.28
N MET A 43 16.84 7.90 13.71
CA MET A 43 17.00 8.06 12.25
C MET A 43 16.77 6.75 11.49
N LEU A 44 17.19 5.61 12.04
CA LEU A 44 16.94 4.29 11.45
C LEU A 44 15.44 3.96 11.45
N ILE A 45 14.73 4.28 12.54
CA ILE A 45 13.27 4.14 12.62
C ILE A 45 12.58 5.00 11.56
N VAL A 46 12.97 6.27 11.42
CA VAL A 46 12.44 7.18 10.39
C VAL A 46 12.64 6.59 8.99
N LEU A 47 13.84 6.11 8.70
CA LEU A 47 14.16 5.52 7.39
C LEU A 47 13.33 4.26 7.13
N ALA A 48 13.12 3.42 8.14
CA ALA A 48 12.23 2.27 8.04
C ALA A 48 10.77 2.68 7.75
N LEU A 49 10.26 3.72 8.42
CA LEU A 49 8.90 4.24 8.16
C LEU A 49 8.76 4.78 6.72
N VAL A 50 9.76 5.51 6.23
CA VAL A 50 9.79 6.00 4.83
C VAL A 50 9.77 4.85 3.84
N LEU A 51 10.60 3.82 4.07
CA LEU A 51 10.64 2.63 3.20
C LEU A 51 9.30 1.89 3.19
N VAL A 52 8.66 1.73 4.35
CA VAL A 52 7.31 1.16 4.44
C VAL A 52 6.32 1.96 3.60
N GLY A 53 6.32 3.29 3.73
CA GLY A 53 5.46 4.17 2.93
C GLY A 53 5.68 4.03 1.42
N ILE A 54 6.94 3.95 0.96
CA ILE A 54 7.29 3.75 -0.45
C ILE A 54 6.80 2.39 -0.95
N VAL A 55 6.97 1.32 -0.16
CA VAL A 55 6.50 -0.02 -0.52
C VAL A 55 4.97 -0.01 -0.68
N PHE A 56 4.22 0.58 0.25
CA PHE A 56 2.76 0.62 0.14
C PHE A 56 2.27 1.47 -1.05
N ASP A 57 2.91 2.60 -1.37
CA ASP A 57 2.63 3.37 -2.60
C ASP A 57 2.88 2.52 -3.86
N MET A 58 4.01 1.80 -3.89
CA MET A 58 4.35 0.86 -4.97
C MET A 58 3.31 -0.25 -5.13
N LEU A 59 2.81 -0.84 -4.03
CA LEU A 59 1.77 -1.87 -4.06
C LEU A 59 0.45 -1.33 -4.64
N GLY A 60 0.04 -0.13 -4.22
CA GLY A 60 -1.17 0.52 -4.72
C GLY A 60 -1.09 0.80 -6.22
N LEU A 61 0.03 1.39 -6.67
CA LEU A 61 0.25 1.69 -8.09
C LEU A 61 0.41 0.42 -8.94
N ALA A 62 1.08 -0.61 -8.44
CA ALA A 62 1.17 -1.91 -9.11
C ALA A 62 -0.22 -2.52 -9.31
N ALA A 63 -1.08 -2.48 -8.28
CA ALA A 63 -2.47 -2.95 -8.40
C ALA A 63 -3.29 -2.16 -9.43
N ALA A 64 -3.09 -0.85 -9.50
CA ALA A 64 -3.77 0.02 -10.47
C ALA A 64 -3.28 -0.15 -11.92
N SER A 65 -2.02 -0.54 -12.11
CA SER A 65 -1.40 -0.70 -13.43
C SER A 65 -1.40 -2.14 -13.95
N ALA A 66 -1.69 -3.13 -13.11
CA ALA A 66 -1.68 -4.53 -13.49
C ALA A 66 -2.87 -4.92 -14.39
N ASN A 67 -2.61 -5.79 -15.37
CA ASN A 67 -3.64 -6.32 -16.29
C ASN A 67 -4.25 -7.62 -15.75
N GLU A 68 -5.55 -7.82 -15.94
CA GLU A 68 -6.24 -9.05 -15.47
C GLU A 68 -5.85 -10.32 -16.27
N THR A 69 -5.49 -10.18 -17.55
CA THR A 69 -5.22 -11.30 -18.48
C THR A 69 -4.15 -12.30 -18.00
N PRO A 70 -2.95 -11.89 -17.54
CA PRO A 70 -1.95 -12.83 -17.03
C PRO A 70 -2.45 -13.62 -15.82
N PHE A 71 -3.25 -12.99 -14.94
CA PHE A 71 -3.75 -13.68 -13.74
C PHE A 71 -4.79 -14.74 -14.06
N HIS A 72 -5.59 -14.57 -15.12
CA HIS A 72 -6.52 -15.59 -15.58
C HIS A 72 -5.81 -16.82 -16.16
N ALA A 73 -4.71 -16.63 -16.89
CA ALA A 73 -3.87 -17.72 -17.34
C ALA A 73 -3.25 -18.47 -16.14
N MET A 74 -2.67 -17.72 -15.19
CA MET A 74 -2.11 -18.29 -13.95
C MET A 74 -3.16 -19.02 -13.10
N ALA A 75 -4.41 -18.55 -13.06
CA ALA A 75 -5.49 -19.22 -12.37
C ALA A 75 -5.91 -20.54 -13.02
N SER A 76 -5.78 -20.63 -14.35
CA SER A 76 -6.03 -21.87 -15.11
C SER A 76 -4.96 -22.92 -14.81
N GLU A 77 -3.70 -22.50 -14.71
CA GLU A 77 -2.54 -23.29 -14.26
C GLU A 77 -2.51 -23.52 -12.74
N ARG A 78 -3.54 -23.07 -12.00
CA ARG A 78 -3.67 -23.21 -10.54
C ARG A 78 -2.51 -22.63 -9.72
N VAL A 79 -1.87 -21.57 -10.22
CA VAL A 79 -0.83 -20.84 -9.48
C VAL A 79 -1.41 -20.31 -8.16
N PRO A 80 -0.77 -20.54 -7.00
CA PRO A 80 -1.25 -20.04 -5.71
C PRO A 80 -1.26 -18.50 -5.70
N GLY A 81 -2.32 -17.90 -5.15
CA GLY A 81 -2.48 -16.44 -5.10
C GLY A 81 -3.10 -15.80 -6.34
N SER A 82 -3.23 -16.53 -7.46
CA SER A 82 -3.79 -16.00 -8.72
C SER A 82 -5.24 -15.50 -8.58
N LYS A 83 -6.09 -16.21 -7.82
CA LYS A 83 -7.48 -15.79 -7.58
C LYS A 83 -7.59 -14.52 -6.76
N GLN A 84 -6.71 -14.37 -5.76
CA GLN A 84 -6.62 -13.20 -4.90
C GLN A 84 -6.09 -12.01 -5.70
N ALA A 85 -5.08 -12.23 -6.55
CA ALA A 85 -4.56 -11.23 -7.47
C ALA A 85 -5.65 -10.70 -8.43
N ILE A 86 -6.46 -11.59 -9.04
CA ILE A 86 -7.62 -11.19 -9.87
C ILE A 86 -8.57 -10.29 -9.07
N TYR A 87 -8.86 -10.64 -7.81
CA TYR A 87 -9.74 -9.82 -6.97
C TYR A 87 -9.15 -8.44 -6.69
N ILE A 88 -7.85 -8.36 -6.39
CA ILE A 88 -7.15 -7.09 -6.15
C ILE A 88 -7.24 -6.20 -7.39
N VAL A 89 -6.92 -6.72 -8.58
CA VAL A 89 -6.97 -5.95 -9.83
C VAL A 89 -8.40 -5.50 -10.14
N ARG A 90 -9.39 -6.36 -9.92
CA ARG A 90 -10.80 -6.02 -10.12
C ARG A 90 -11.32 -4.94 -9.16
N ASN A 91 -10.66 -4.78 -8.02
CA ASN A 91 -10.96 -3.77 -7.01
C ASN A 91 -9.80 -2.75 -6.86
N ALA A 92 -9.00 -2.56 -7.92
CA ALA A 92 -7.76 -1.79 -7.89
C ALA A 92 -7.96 -0.36 -7.37
N ASP A 93 -9.03 0.33 -7.77
CA ASP A 93 -9.31 1.70 -7.30
C ASP A 93 -9.37 1.79 -5.77
N LYS A 94 -10.04 0.83 -5.12
CA LYS A 94 -10.18 0.82 -3.67
C LYS A 94 -8.90 0.38 -2.98
N PHE A 95 -8.21 -0.61 -3.54
CA PHE A 95 -6.96 -1.12 -3.00
C PHE A 95 -5.85 -0.07 -3.11
N SER A 96 -5.74 0.59 -4.26
CA SER A 96 -4.77 1.66 -4.52
C SER A 96 -4.96 2.83 -3.57
N ASN A 97 -6.19 3.35 -3.42
CA ASN A 97 -6.45 4.44 -2.47
C ASN A 97 -6.18 4.03 -1.02
N PHE A 98 -6.45 2.78 -0.65
CA PHE A 98 -6.10 2.31 0.69
C PHE A 98 -4.57 2.25 0.90
N CYS A 99 -3.84 1.67 -0.03
CA CYS A 99 -2.38 1.55 0.09
C CYS A 99 -1.66 2.89 -0.04
N ASN A 100 -2.09 3.75 -0.96
CA ASN A 100 -1.47 5.04 -1.21
C ASN A 100 -1.95 6.11 -0.22
N ASP A 101 -3.25 6.43 -0.24
CA ASP A 101 -3.80 7.57 0.50
C ASP A 101 -3.96 7.28 2.00
N VAL A 102 -4.20 6.03 2.40
CA VAL A 102 -4.30 5.70 3.83
C VAL A 102 -2.93 5.36 4.39
N ILE A 103 -2.31 4.29 3.89
CA ILE A 103 -1.05 3.80 4.48
C ILE A 103 0.13 4.70 4.08
N GLY A 104 0.23 5.07 2.80
CA GLY A 104 1.32 5.89 2.28
C GLY A 104 1.34 7.30 2.88
N ASP A 105 0.20 7.97 3.00
CA ASP A 105 0.13 9.30 3.62
C ASP A 105 0.33 9.26 5.13
N ILE A 106 -0.23 8.27 5.85
CA ILE A 106 0.03 8.09 7.29
C ILE A 106 1.52 7.85 7.53
N ALA A 107 2.15 6.96 6.75
CA ALA A 107 3.59 6.71 6.86
C ALA A 107 4.39 7.99 6.58
N GLY A 108 3.99 8.78 5.58
CA GLY A 108 4.58 10.09 5.28
C GLY A 108 4.49 11.08 6.45
N VAL A 109 3.29 11.26 7.02
CA VAL A 109 3.06 12.19 8.14
C VAL A 109 3.82 11.75 9.40
N ILE A 110 3.74 10.46 9.76
CA ILE A 110 4.40 9.94 10.96
C ILE A 110 5.92 9.96 10.78
N SER A 111 6.45 9.58 9.62
CA SER A 111 7.90 9.64 9.36
C SER A 111 8.42 11.07 9.39
N GLY A 112 7.65 12.04 8.89
CA GLY A 112 7.97 13.47 9.00
C GLY A 112 7.99 13.97 10.44
N ALA A 113 6.98 13.65 11.23
CA ALA A 113 6.93 14.00 12.66
C ALA A 113 8.09 13.35 13.44
N ALA A 114 8.36 12.07 13.18
CA ALA A 114 9.48 11.35 13.75
C ALA A 114 10.83 11.96 13.37
N SER A 115 11.01 12.34 12.10
CA SER A 115 12.20 13.04 11.61
C SER A 115 12.43 14.35 12.35
N ALA A 116 11.39 15.15 12.54
CA ALA A 116 11.48 16.40 13.31
C ALA A 116 11.93 16.13 14.76
N LEU A 117 11.37 15.13 15.44
CA LEU A 117 11.78 14.75 16.79
C LEU A 117 13.24 14.28 16.86
N VAL A 118 13.70 13.51 15.86
CA VAL A 118 15.09 13.04 15.78
C VAL A 118 16.05 14.20 15.55
N VAL A 119 15.69 15.15 14.69
CA VAL A 119 16.48 16.34 14.42
C VAL A 119 16.57 17.25 15.66
N LEU A 120 15.48 17.39 16.43
CA LEU A 120 15.51 18.11 17.70
C LEU A 120 16.50 17.47 18.69
N LYS A 121 16.43 16.13 18.86
CA LYS A 121 17.37 15.39 19.71
C LYS A 121 18.82 15.52 19.24
N LEU A 122 19.06 15.53 17.93
CA LEU A 122 20.39 15.74 17.35
C LEU A 122 20.91 17.13 17.73
N VAL A 123 20.09 18.16 17.55
CA VAL A 123 20.44 19.56 17.85
C VAL A 123 20.66 19.80 19.35
N ASP A 124 19.91 19.12 20.22
CA ASP A 124 20.09 19.16 21.67
C ASP A 124 21.37 18.46 22.12
N SER A 125 21.76 17.37 21.45
CA SER A 125 23.03 16.69 21.71
C SER A 125 24.27 17.49 21.27
N MET A 126 24.09 18.50 20.43
CA MET A 126 25.15 19.41 20.02
C MET A 126 25.28 20.56 21.04
N GLU A 127 26.23 20.44 21.96
CA GLU A 127 26.64 21.50 22.92
C GLU A 127 27.23 22.76 22.24
N ALA A 128 27.33 22.79 20.91
CA ALA A 128 27.91 23.90 20.16
C ALA A 128 27.01 25.16 20.25
N GLY A 129 27.50 26.19 20.94
CA GLY A 129 26.84 27.48 21.22
C GLY A 129 26.56 28.40 20.03
N HIS A 130 26.44 27.87 18.81
CA HIS A 130 26.20 28.63 17.59
C HIS A 130 24.90 28.21 16.92
N THR A 131 23.85 29.03 17.09
CA THR A 131 22.50 28.85 16.54
C THR A 131 22.48 28.56 15.03
N ILE A 132 23.45 29.09 14.27
CA ILE A 132 23.56 28.88 12.82
C ILE A 132 23.88 27.42 12.47
N TRP A 133 24.81 26.79 13.17
CA TRP A 133 25.19 25.39 12.91
C TRP A 133 24.04 24.42 13.23
N LYS A 134 23.24 24.72 14.27
CA LYS A 134 22.04 23.97 14.61
C LYS A 134 20.99 24.02 13.50
N THR A 135 20.72 25.21 12.96
CA THR A 135 19.78 25.41 11.85
C THR A 135 20.25 24.72 10.57
N VAL A 136 21.53 24.85 10.21
CA VAL A 136 22.10 24.22 9.00
C VAL A 136 21.99 22.70 9.09
N THR A 137 22.37 22.10 10.22
CA THR A 137 22.24 20.65 10.42
C THR A 137 20.78 20.20 10.33
N SER A 138 19.85 20.92 10.95
CA SER A 138 18.41 20.61 10.88
C SER A 138 17.88 20.62 9.45
N VAL A 139 18.20 21.66 8.68
CA VAL A 139 17.78 21.78 7.27
C VAL A 139 18.40 20.69 6.41
N LEU A 140 19.67 20.35 6.62
CA LEU A 140 20.32 19.28 5.89
C LEU A 140 19.66 17.92 6.16
N PHE A 141 19.42 17.58 7.43
CA PHE A 141 18.81 16.30 7.79
C PHE A 141 17.36 16.18 7.33
N THR A 142 16.53 17.20 7.57
CA THR A 142 15.14 17.22 7.09
C THR A 142 15.07 17.20 5.56
N GLY A 143 15.95 17.95 4.89
CA GLY A 143 16.11 17.95 3.43
C GLY A 143 16.50 16.58 2.88
N LEU A 144 17.44 15.88 3.52
CA LEU A 144 17.86 14.53 3.13
C LEU A 144 16.72 13.51 3.28
N VAL A 145 15.96 13.56 4.38
CA VAL A 145 14.80 12.68 4.58
C VAL A 145 13.73 12.96 3.53
N SER A 146 13.44 14.24 3.25
CA SER A 146 12.48 14.64 2.23
C SER A 146 12.91 14.19 0.82
N ALA A 147 14.17 14.44 0.44
CA ALA A 147 14.73 14.03 -0.84
C ALA A 147 14.71 12.49 -1.01
N THR A 148 15.06 11.75 0.04
CA THR A 148 14.99 10.27 0.04
C THR A 148 13.55 9.79 -0.12
N THR A 149 12.60 10.45 0.52
CA THR A 149 11.17 10.10 0.42
C THR A 149 10.64 10.33 -0.99
N VAL A 150 10.89 11.52 -1.57
CA VAL A 150 10.40 11.87 -2.91
C VAL A 150 11.12 11.06 -3.99
N GLY A 151 12.45 10.94 -3.90
CA GLY A 151 13.26 10.16 -4.83
C GLY A 151 12.92 8.67 -4.77
N GLY A 152 12.76 8.12 -3.56
CA GLY A 152 12.38 6.73 -3.34
C GLY A 152 11.00 6.40 -3.91
N LYS A 153 10.00 7.29 -3.73
CA LYS A 153 8.69 7.14 -4.39
C LYS A 153 8.82 7.18 -5.92
N ALA A 154 9.60 8.12 -6.48
CA ALA A 154 9.78 8.20 -7.94
C ALA A 154 10.38 6.92 -8.52
N MET A 155 11.44 6.39 -7.90
CA MET A 155 12.04 5.10 -8.29
C MET A 155 11.04 3.95 -8.13
N GLY A 156 10.34 3.91 -6.99
CA GLY A 156 9.36 2.88 -6.70
C GLY A 156 8.20 2.83 -7.69
N LYS A 157 7.77 3.98 -8.21
CA LYS A 157 6.70 4.04 -9.22
C LYS A 157 7.10 3.42 -10.55
N SER A 158 8.32 3.69 -11.03
CA SER A 158 8.83 3.06 -12.25
C SER A 158 8.90 1.54 -12.09
N PHE A 159 9.38 1.08 -10.93
CA PHE A 159 9.43 -0.35 -10.62
C PHE A 159 8.02 -0.98 -10.52
N ALA A 160 7.06 -0.28 -9.89
CA ALA A 160 5.67 -0.72 -9.75
C ALA A 160 5.02 -1.01 -11.11
N ILE A 161 5.26 -0.16 -12.10
CA ILE A 161 4.65 -0.27 -13.42
C ILE A 161 5.30 -1.42 -14.21
N HIS A 162 6.63 -1.53 -14.19
CA HIS A 162 7.34 -2.58 -14.93
C HIS A 162 7.09 -3.98 -14.38
N TYR A 163 6.97 -4.12 -13.05
CA TYR A 163 6.78 -5.41 -12.37
C TYR A 163 5.38 -5.57 -11.76
N ALA A 164 4.38 -4.83 -12.29
CA ALA A 164 3.03 -4.78 -11.75
C ALA A 164 2.42 -6.18 -11.54
N THR A 165 2.54 -7.06 -12.54
CA THR A 165 2.00 -8.42 -12.49
C THR A 165 2.63 -9.25 -11.36
N ASP A 166 3.95 -9.20 -11.22
CA ASP A 166 4.69 -9.98 -10.22
C ASP A 166 4.43 -9.46 -8.80
N ILE A 167 4.40 -8.14 -8.63
CA ILE A 167 4.10 -7.50 -7.34
C ILE A 167 2.69 -7.88 -6.88
N VAL A 168 1.69 -7.73 -7.74
CA VAL A 168 0.30 -8.07 -7.40
C VAL A 168 0.14 -9.57 -7.17
N LEU A 169 0.87 -10.42 -7.90
CA LEU A 169 0.89 -11.87 -7.64
C LEU A 169 1.52 -12.19 -6.28
N ALA A 170 2.60 -11.51 -5.90
CA ALA A 170 3.23 -11.68 -4.59
C ALA A 170 2.27 -11.31 -3.46
N VAL A 171 1.57 -10.17 -3.59
CA VAL A 171 0.51 -9.77 -2.65
C VAL A 171 -0.62 -10.81 -2.63
N GLY A 172 -1.05 -11.29 -3.80
CA GLY A 172 -2.04 -12.36 -3.92
C GLY A 172 -1.62 -13.66 -3.22
N LYS A 173 -0.34 -14.04 -3.27
CA LYS A 173 0.23 -15.19 -2.55
C LYS A 173 0.19 -14.98 -1.04
N VAL A 174 0.51 -13.78 -0.56
CA VAL A 174 0.41 -13.42 0.86
C VAL A 174 -1.03 -13.57 1.33
N PHE A 175 -2.00 -12.97 0.62
CA PHE A 175 -3.41 -13.14 0.95
C PHE A 175 -3.86 -14.60 0.91
N HIS A 176 -3.42 -15.37 -0.10
CA HIS A 176 -3.73 -16.80 -0.18
C HIS A 176 -3.20 -17.59 1.02
N PHE A 177 -1.98 -17.27 1.46
CA PHE A 177 -1.37 -17.87 2.64
C PHE A 177 -2.13 -17.50 3.92
N LEU A 178 -2.50 -16.23 4.08
CA LEU A 178 -3.34 -15.78 5.21
C LEU A 178 -4.70 -16.47 5.21
N GLU A 179 -5.38 -16.57 4.07
CA GLU A 179 -6.67 -17.29 3.98
C GLU A 179 -6.53 -18.77 4.37
N ARG A 180 -5.43 -19.43 3.97
CA ARG A 180 -5.17 -20.82 4.34
C ARG A 180 -4.89 -21.01 5.83
N ARG A 181 -4.14 -20.09 6.44
CA ARG A 181 -3.72 -20.17 7.85
C ARG A 181 -4.81 -19.69 8.81
N PHE A 182 -5.55 -18.65 8.45
CA PHE A 182 -6.61 -18.07 9.30
C PHE A 182 -8.02 -18.58 8.96
N GLY A 183 -8.18 -19.40 7.93
CA GLY A 183 -9.46 -20.06 7.59
C GLY A 183 -10.56 -19.10 7.09
N ILE A 184 -10.25 -17.83 6.89
CA ILE A 184 -11.20 -16.82 6.44
C ILE A 184 -11.37 -16.98 4.92
N ARG A 185 -12.52 -17.51 4.49
CA ARG A 185 -12.91 -17.53 3.07
C ARG A 185 -13.36 -16.12 2.66
N LEU A 186 -12.44 -15.17 2.47
CA LEU A 186 -12.77 -13.80 2.05
C LEU A 186 -13.31 -13.79 0.62
N PHE A 187 -12.81 -14.68 -0.24
CA PHE A 187 -13.06 -14.61 -1.68
C PHE A 187 -13.78 -15.83 -2.24
N ASN A 188 -15.00 -16.08 -1.77
CA ASN A 188 -15.88 -17.05 -2.42
C ASN A 188 -16.47 -16.42 -3.70
N GLY A 189 -15.76 -16.57 -4.81
CA GLY A 189 -16.32 -16.28 -6.13
C GLY A 189 -17.59 -17.13 -6.31
N ARG A 190 -18.76 -16.47 -6.35
CA ARG A 190 -19.99 -17.10 -6.83
C ARG A 190 -19.66 -17.75 -8.17
N ARG A 191 -19.54 -19.07 -8.21
CA ARG A 191 -19.56 -19.84 -9.46
C ARG A 191 -20.85 -19.48 -10.16
N LYS A 192 -20.81 -18.53 -11.10
CA LYS A 192 -21.89 -18.34 -12.05
C LYS A 192 -21.89 -19.63 -12.86
N LYS A 193 -22.83 -20.52 -12.53
CA LYS A 193 -23.10 -21.76 -13.25
C LYS A 193 -23.30 -21.33 -14.71
N SER A 194 -22.27 -21.47 -15.53
CA SER A 194 -22.41 -21.28 -16.98
C SER A 194 -23.39 -22.35 -17.39
N ASN A 195 -24.63 -21.94 -17.60
CA ASN A 195 -25.69 -22.79 -18.10
C ASN A 195 -25.30 -23.04 -19.55
N GLY A 196 -24.43 -24.03 -19.77
CA GLY A 196 -24.03 -24.50 -21.06
C GLY A 196 -25.29 -24.99 -21.76
N LYS A 197 -25.90 -24.11 -22.55
CA LYS A 197 -26.80 -24.50 -23.63
C LYS A 197 -25.96 -25.36 -24.58
N ARG A 198 -25.86 -26.66 -24.26
CA ARG A 198 -25.49 -27.68 -25.22
C ARG A 198 -26.48 -27.54 -26.35
N GLY A 199 -26.03 -26.95 -27.45
CA GLY A 199 -26.77 -26.89 -28.69
C GLY A 199 -27.13 -28.30 -29.09
N HIS A 200 -28.39 -28.67 -28.87
CA HIS A 200 -28.96 -29.87 -29.43
C HIS A 200 -29.18 -29.58 -30.92
N LYS A 201 -28.10 -29.66 -31.71
CA LYS A 201 -28.21 -29.81 -33.17
C LYS A 201 -28.89 -31.16 -33.38
N ARG A 202 -30.23 -31.16 -33.45
CA ARG A 202 -30.98 -32.28 -34.01
C ARG A 202 -30.58 -32.37 -35.47
N ALA A 203 -29.97 -33.49 -35.85
CA ALA A 203 -29.75 -33.83 -37.25
C ALA A 203 -31.10 -33.83 -37.99
N PRO A 204 -31.15 -33.40 -39.26
CA PRO A 204 -32.36 -33.51 -40.05
C PRO A 204 -32.62 -35.00 -40.32
N LYS A 205 -33.79 -35.50 -39.94
CA LYS A 205 -34.28 -36.78 -40.46
C LYS A 205 -34.76 -36.53 -41.89
N SER A 206 -34.18 -37.22 -42.85
CA SER A 206 -34.79 -37.46 -44.16
C SER A 206 -35.75 -38.65 -44.06
N ASN A 207 -36.73 -38.65 -44.96
CA ASN A 207 -37.87 -39.56 -45.14
C ASN A 207 -39.07 -39.30 -44.21
#